data_AF-A0ABD2V0W2-F1
#
_entry.id   AF-A0ABD2V0W2-F1
#
_cell.length_a   1.000
_cell.length_b   1.000
_cell.length_c   1.000
_cell.angle_alpha   90.00
_cell.angle_beta   90.00
_cell.angle_gamma   90.00
#
_symmetry.space_group_name_H-M   'P 1'
#
loop_
_entity.id
_entity.type
_entity.pdbx_description
1 polymer ?
#
loop_
_entity_poly.entity_id
_entity_poly.type
_entity_poly.pdbx_seq_one_letter_code
_entity_poly.pdbx_strand_id
1 'polypeptide(L)'
;MQTMAEPIDYSRTQRIVLLIDLNPLLILTNPTHYLNSILATSTRLLNFPSLCNSLFAFNFFFSSLSPLRSSSAIHSLFPNLSPGFNHQSQTLESITEILSSFSLPVELEVNCSKGCHTACYLLQLVHDYVWESEIESTPGKMTGEIPKASQNLIVLFSPISRSLIDLAEYVHVDVNSEILKDFEGFKFKFSEIFGPVRNAFDNRNIHFSWIDVRDEKEDGGKVEFVDEGEWSSMLENGIKHFGWGNSSTDSIVLGSALIPFGLIYPEIGMPFDFLKSNSFDRGSAQLNLEILDVNGKPLECKLCDLELLNLTTLPKLRSEDILNTLGLGDKRNEGCDREETFWSCLGESSFNMHLKAVQKCNVGEKIEGCSSSYILVQQSARCKTNYRNDTCVDGVLDVLSGVKGQHSQGNSRVLWKILLSFLYEESYCVSVTVSNSNGSAITGVLRPLTAQLALLSSSFKNRKWS
;
A
#
# COMPACT_ATOMS: atom_id res chain seq x y z
N MET A 1 7.98 -20.77 17.82
CA MET A 1 8.24 -19.39 17.34
C MET A 1 7.04 -18.58 17.81
N GLN A 2 7.21 -17.69 18.80
CA GLN A 2 6.11 -16.84 19.28
C GLN A 2 5.77 -15.85 18.16
N THR A 3 4.54 -15.89 17.68
CA THR A 3 4.01 -14.87 16.75
C THR A 3 4.05 -13.53 17.45
N MET A 4 4.82 -12.58 16.90
CA MET A 4 4.79 -11.19 17.36
C MET A 4 3.38 -10.64 17.09
N ALA A 5 2.85 -9.84 18.02
CA ALA A 5 1.50 -9.31 17.91
C ALA A 5 1.48 -8.23 16.83
N GLU A 6 0.91 -8.54 15.67
CA GLU A 6 0.76 -7.54 14.61
C GLU A 6 -0.40 -6.60 14.94
N PRO A 7 -0.24 -5.29 14.74
CA PRO A 7 -1.30 -4.32 15.00
C PRO A 7 -2.48 -4.43 14.03
N ILE A 8 -2.28 -5.11 12.88
CA ILE A 8 -3.25 -5.33 11.81
C ILE A 8 -3.23 -6.81 11.47
N ASP A 9 -4.42 -7.41 11.30
CA ASP A 9 -4.56 -8.79 10.91
C ASP A 9 -4.50 -8.96 9.38
N TYR A 10 -3.33 -9.28 8.84
CA TYR A 10 -3.15 -9.55 7.41
C TYR A 10 -3.59 -10.96 6.99
N SER A 11 -3.98 -11.84 7.92
CA SER A 11 -4.42 -13.21 7.61
C SER A 11 -5.71 -13.27 6.78
N ARG A 12 -6.40 -12.13 6.66
CA ARG A 12 -7.59 -11.95 5.83
C ARG A 12 -7.31 -12.06 4.33
N THR A 13 -6.09 -11.79 3.86
CA THR A 13 -5.72 -12.03 2.46
C THR A 13 -5.51 -13.53 2.27
N GLN A 14 -6.46 -14.22 1.64
CA GLN A 14 -6.48 -15.67 1.52
C GLN A 14 -5.89 -16.19 0.21
N ARG A 15 -6.07 -15.48 -0.90
CA ARG A 15 -5.61 -15.93 -2.22
C ARG A 15 -4.83 -14.84 -2.91
N ILE A 16 -3.61 -15.15 -3.32
CA ILE A 16 -2.68 -14.19 -3.91
C ILE A 16 -2.18 -14.74 -5.25
N VAL A 17 -2.33 -13.98 -6.32
CA VAL A 17 -1.82 -14.33 -7.65
C VAL A 17 -0.71 -13.34 -8.04
N LEU A 18 0.49 -13.86 -8.31
CA LEU A 18 1.61 -13.10 -8.85
C LEU A 18 1.54 -13.17 -10.38
N LEU A 19 1.17 -12.08 -11.05
CA LEU A 19 1.14 -11.99 -12.50
C LEU A 19 2.41 -11.30 -12.99
N ILE A 20 3.22 -11.96 -13.81
CA ILE A 20 4.54 -11.48 -14.22
C ILE A 20 4.58 -11.23 -15.73
N ASP A 21 4.88 -9.99 -16.12
CA ASP A 21 5.03 -9.60 -17.51
C ASP A 21 6.42 -9.98 -18.03
N LEU A 22 6.50 -10.90 -18.98
CA LEU A 22 7.76 -11.30 -19.62
C LEU A 22 8.09 -10.45 -20.85
N ASN A 23 7.26 -9.47 -21.21
CA ASN A 23 7.54 -8.57 -22.33
C ASN A 23 8.89 -7.84 -22.24
N PRO A 24 9.36 -7.37 -21.07
CA PRO A 24 10.68 -6.73 -20.97
C PRO A 24 11.83 -7.63 -21.45
N LEU A 25 11.68 -8.94 -21.32
CA LEU A 25 12.69 -9.93 -21.74
C LEU A 25 12.89 -9.99 -23.26
N LEU A 26 11.97 -9.41 -24.04
CA LEU A 26 12.10 -9.27 -25.50
C LEU A 26 12.95 -8.08 -25.93
N ILE A 27 13.11 -7.09 -25.05
CA ILE A 27 13.70 -5.78 -25.38
C ILE A 27 15.04 -5.58 -24.66
N LEU A 28 15.16 -6.11 -23.44
CA LEU A 28 16.35 -5.94 -22.61
C LEU A 28 17.54 -6.74 -23.13
N THR A 29 18.70 -6.09 -23.20
CA THR A 29 19.97 -6.73 -23.55
C THR A 29 20.44 -7.69 -22.46
N ASN A 30 20.19 -7.35 -21.18
CA ASN A 30 20.47 -8.19 -20.03
C ASN A 30 19.24 -8.25 -19.10
N PRO A 31 18.47 -9.35 -19.11
CA PRO A 31 17.27 -9.47 -18.29
C PRO A 31 17.54 -9.79 -16.81
N THR A 32 18.80 -10.01 -16.42
CA THR A 32 19.16 -10.51 -15.09
C THR A 32 18.64 -9.61 -13.97
N HIS A 33 18.77 -8.29 -14.11
CA HIS A 33 18.28 -7.34 -13.11
C HIS A 33 16.76 -7.42 -12.95
N TYR A 34 16.02 -7.47 -14.07
CA TYR A 34 14.57 -7.57 -14.09
C TYR A 34 14.09 -8.83 -13.36
N LEU A 35 14.65 -9.99 -13.72
CA LEU A 35 14.30 -11.29 -13.13
C LEU A 35 14.69 -11.35 -11.64
N ASN A 36 15.86 -10.86 -11.27
CA ASN A 36 16.29 -10.80 -9.87
C ASN A 36 15.40 -9.87 -9.03
N SER A 37 14.96 -8.75 -9.59
CA SER A 37 14.06 -7.82 -8.90
C SER A 37 12.70 -8.44 -8.62
N ILE A 38 12.13 -9.17 -9.60
CA ILE A 38 10.91 -9.95 -9.42
C ILE A 38 11.13 -11.00 -8.34
N LEU A 39 12.19 -11.82 -8.47
CA LEU A 39 12.46 -12.91 -7.55
C LEU A 39 12.66 -12.41 -6.11
N ALA A 40 13.44 -11.35 -5.91
CA ALA A 40 13.66 -10.76 -4.60
C ALA A 40 12.35 -10.23 -4.00
N THR A 41 11.52 -9.56 -4.80
CA THR A 41 10.23 -9.03 -4.36
C THR A 41 9.23 -10.14 -4.03
N SER A 42 9.10 -11.16 -4.89
CA SER A 42 8.27 -12.34 -4.64
C SER A 42 8.74 -13.08 -3.40
N THR A 43 10.05 -13.23 -3.20
CA THR A 43 10.65 -13.84 -2.00
C THR A 43 10.27 -13.08 -0.73
N ARG A 44 10.28 -11.73 -0.76
CA ARG A 44 9.83 -10.92 0.39
C ARG A 44 8.36 -11.15 0.70
N LEU A 45 7.51 -11.15 -0.32
CA LEU A 45 6.06 -11.35 -0.16
C LEU A 45 5.72 -12.76 0.34
N LEU A 46 6.31 -13.80 -0.26
CA LEU A 46 6.07 -15.21 0.08
C LEU A 46 6.64 -15.63 1.43
N ASN A 47 7.64 -14.92 1.95
CA ASN A 47 8.18 -15.17 3.29
C ASN A 47 7.55 -14.30 4.37
N PHE A 48 6.52 -13.51 4.05
CA PHE A 48 5.87 -12.65 5.03
C PHE A 48 5.03 -13.50 5.99
N PRO A 49 5.38 -13.62 7.29
CA PRO A 49 4.77 -14.59 8.19
C PRO A 49 3.25 -14.41 8.36
N SER A 50 2.76 -13.19 8.22
CA SER A 50 1.34 -12.84 8.34
C SER A 50 0.47 -13.44 7.23
N LEU A 51 1.09 -13.86 6.13
CA LEU A 51 0.45 -14.52 4.99
C LEU A 51 0.67 -16.04 4.97
N CYS A 52 1.14 -16.63 6.09
CA CYS A 52 1.44 -18.07 6.15
C CYS A 52 0.25 -18.98 5.86
N ASN A 53 -0.98 -18.50 6.09
CA ASN A 53 -2.21 -19.22 5.79
C ASN A 53 -2.78 -18.89 4.40
N SER A 54 -2.17 -17.95 3.68
CA SER A 54 -2.58 -17.55 2.34
C SER A 54 -2.13 -18.58 1.31
N LEU A 55 -2.95 -18.76 0.28
CA LEU A 55 -2.63 -19.55 -0.89
C LEU A 55 -2.07 -18.66 -1.99
N PHE A 56 -1.00 -19.13 -2.62
CA PHE A 56 -0.31 -18.38 -3.66
C PHE A 56 -0.36 -19.13 -4.99
N ALA A 57 -0.58 -18.39 -6.07
CA ALA A 57 -0.35 -18.84 -7.43
C ALA A 57 0.50 -17.81 -8.17
N PHE A 58 1.09 -18.20 -9.29
CA PHE A 58 1.75 -17.26 -10.18
C PHE A 58 1.45 -17.64 -11.63
N ASN A 59 1.49 -16.64 -12.50
CA ASN A 59 1.36 -16.85 -13.94
C ASN A 59 2.21 -15.83 -14.70
N PHE A 60 2.56 -16.19 -15.93
CA PHE A 60 3.32 -15.35 -16.83
C PHE A 60 2.43 -14.87 -17.98
N PHE A 61 2.77 -13.72 -18.54
CA PHE A 61 2.19 -13.26 -19.79
C PHE A 61 3.17 -12.34 -20.53
N PHE A 62 2.90 -12.04 -21.79
CA PHE A 62 3.57 -10.98 -22.53
C PHE A 62 2.57 -9.86 -22.80
N SER A 63 2.78 -8.67 -22.25
CA SER A 63 1.91 -7.52 -22.49
C SER A 63 1.85 -7.10 -23.98
N SER A 64 2.86 -7.41 -24.79
CA SER A 64 2.81 -7.17 -26.24
C SER A 64 1.93 -8.13 -27.04
N LEU A 65 1.45 -9.22 -26.44
CA LEU A 65 0.67 -10.26 -27.12
C LEU A 65 -0.76 -10.34 -26.57
N SER A 66 -1.69 -10.72 -27.44
CA SER A 66 -3.06 -11.01 -27.00
C SER A 66 -3.11 -12.22 -26.06
N PRO A 67 -4.16 -12.34 -25.22
CA PRO A 67 -4.28 -13.42 -24.23
C PRO A 67 -4.06 -14.84 -24.78
N LEU A 68 -4.59 -15.10 -25.98
CA LEU A 68 -4.43 -16.39 -26.66
C LEU A 68 -2.98 -16.61 -27.12
N ARG A 69 -2.33 -15.59 -27.69
CA ARG A 69 -0.96 -15.71 -28.22
C ARG A 69 0.05 -15.86 -27.09
N SER A 70 -0.08 -15.07 -26.03
CA SER A 70 0.86 -15.20 -24.92
C SER A 70 0.59 -16.48 -24.11
N SER A 71 -0.66 -16.95 -23.94
CA SER A 71 -0.91 -18.27 -23.34
C SER A 71 -0.24 -19.41 -24.13
N SER A 72 -0.32 -19.37 -25.47
CA SER A 72 0.39 -20.31 -26.34
C SER A 72 1.92 -20.23 -26.18
N ALA A 73 2.48 -19.02 -26.15
CA ALA A 73 3.91 -18.82 -25.93
C ALA A 73 4.37 -19.32 -24.55
N ILE A 74 3.61 -19.03 -23.49
CA ILE A 74 3.88 -19.49 -22.13
C ILE A 74 3.80 -21.00 -22.03
N HIS A 75 2.79 -21.65 -22.63
CA HIS A 75 2.70 -23.11 -22.67
C HIS A 75 3.88 -23.74 -23.43
N SER A 76 4.38 -23.08 -24.48
CA SER A 76 5.59 -23.54 -25.19
C SER A 76 6.86 -23.40 -24.35
N LEU A 77 6.97 -22.36 -23.54
CA LEU A 77 8.13 -22.12 -22.66
C LEU A 77 8.07 -23.00 -21.40
N PHE A 78 6.86 -23.20 -20.86
CA PHE A 78 6.59 -23.87 -19.60
C PHE A 78 5.40 -24.84 -19.73
N PRO A 79 5.59 -26.01 -20.38
CA PRO A 79 4.50 -26.96 -20.61
C PRO A 79 3.84 -27.50 -19.33
N ASN A 80 4.58 -27.48 -18.22
CA ASN A 80 4.13 -27.98 -16.93
C ASN A 80 3.58 -26.88 -15.99
N LEU A 81 3.48 -25.63 -16.47
CA LEU A 81 2.94 -24.53 -15.67
C LEU A 81 1.43 -24.74 -15.49
N SER A 82 1.02 -25.08 -14.27
CA SER A 82 -0.40 -25.27 -13.93
C SER A 82 -0.92 -24.04 -13.17
N PRO A 83 -2.09 -23.47 -13.56
CA PRO A 83 -2.75 -22.44 -12.78
C PRO A 83 -3.38 -23.09 -11.55
N GLY A 84 -2.67 -23.05 -10.43
CA GLY A 84 -3.08 -23.67 -9.18
C GLY A 84 -2.59 -22.89 -7.97
N PHE A 85 -3.43 -22.85 -6.93
CA PHE A 85 -3.07 -22.29 -5.64
C PHE A 85 -2.29 -23.31 -4.83
N ASN A 86 -1.08 -22.93 -4.42
CA ASN A 86 -0.17 -23.75 -3.62
C ASN A 86 0.21 -23.04 -2.32
N HIS A 87 0.90 -23.76 -1.44
CA HIS A 87 1.50 -23.17 -0.24
C HIS A 87 2.68 -22.25 -0.61
N GLN A 88 2.92 -21.22 0.22
CA GLN A 88 3.97 -20.21 0.00
C GLN A 88 5.35 -20.80 -0.38
N SER A 89 5.77 -21.88 0.28
CA SER A 89 7.08 -22.52 0.02
C SER A 89 7.15 -23.20 -1.34
N GLN A 90 6.08 -23.89 -1.75
CA GLN A 90 6.01 -24.58 -3.04
C GLN A 90 5.96 -23.56 -4.19
N THR A 91 5.19 -22.48 -4.02
CA THR A 91 5.15 -21.38 -4.97
C THR A 91 6.52 -20.72 -5.10
N LEU A 92 7.21 -20.47 -3.97
CA LEU A 92 8.55 -19.87 -3.97
C LEU A 92 9.59 -20.76 -4.66
N GLU A 93 9.57 -22.08 -4.40
CA GLU A 93 10.47 -23.03 -5.08
C GLU A 93 10.23 -23.02 -6.59
N SER A 94 8.96 -23.11 -7.01
CA SER A 94 8.58 -23.18 -8.42
C SER A 94 8.94 -21.91 -9.18
N ILE A 95 8.64 -20.72 -8.63
CA ILE A 95 8.98 -19.46 -9.29
C ILE A 95 10.50 -19.24 -9.34
N THR A 96 11.23 -19.64 -8.28
CA THR A 96 12.69 -19.53 -8.23
C THR A 96 13.33 -20.41 -9.30
N GLU A 97 12.92 -21.67 -9.42
CA GLU A 97 13.41 -22.60 -10.43
C GLU A 97 13.16 -22.07 -11.85
N ILE A 98 11.95 -21.60 -12.12
CA ILE A 98 11.58 -21.08 -13.45
C ILE A 98 12.37 -19.81 -13.79
N LEU A 99 12.40 -18.81 -12.91
CA LEU A 99 13.07 -17.54 -13.20
C LEU A 99 14.59 -17.66 -13.25
N SER A 100 15.20 -18.55 -12.46
CA SER A 100 16.66 -18.74 -12.45
C SER A 100 17.18 -19.54 -13.66
N SER A 101 16.35 -20.42 -14.21
CA SER A 101 16.65 -21.23 -15.40
C SER A 101 16.22 -20.56 -16.71
N PHE A 102 15.65 -19.35 -16.64
CA PHE A 102 14.99 -18.73 -17.78
C PHE A 102 15.96 -18.33 -18.88
N SER A 103 15.70 -18.85 -20.08
CA SER A 103 16.33 -18.40 -21.32
C SER A 103 15.25 -18.21 -22.38
N LEU A 104 15.14 -17.01 -22.95
CA LEU A 104 14.14 -16.72 -23.96
C LEU A 104 14.61 -17.27 -25.34
N PRO A 105 13.92 -18.25 -25.95
CA PRO A 105 14.36 -18.86 -27.21
C PRO A 105 13.75 -18.22 -28.47
N VAL A 106 12.92 -17.18 -28.36
CA VAL A 106 11.96 -16.82 -29.43
C VAL A 106 11.98 -15.33 -29.79
N GLU A 107 12.04 -15.04 -31.09
CA GLU A 107 11.62 -13.76 -31.66
C GLU A 107 10.08 -13.71 -31.68
N LEU A 108 9.48 -12.97 -30.75
CA LEU A 108 8.04 -12.72 -30.75
C LEU A 108 7.77 -11.40 -31.48
N GLU A 109 6.89 -11.44 -32.50
CA GLU A 109 6.40 -10.22 -33.13
C GLU A 109 5.58 -9.40 -32.13
N VAL A 110 6.16 -8.26 -31.73
CA VAL A 110 5.57 -7.29 -30.80
C VAL A 110 4.38 -6.62 -31.45
N ASN A 111 3.22 -6.61 -30.77
CA ASN A 111 2.02 -5.97 -31.28
C ASN A 111 1.70 -4.68 -30.51
N CYS A 112 1.08 -3.72 -31.18
CA CYS A 112 0.81 -2.37 -30.68
C CYS A 112 -0.52 -2.32 -29.91
N SER A 113 -0.57 -2.73 -28.64
CA SER A 113 -1.51 -2.23 -27.61
C SER A 113 -1.27 -2.93 -26.26
N LYS A 114 -0.16 -2.61 -25.59
CA LYS A 114 0.26 -3.30 -24.36
C LYS A 114 -0.79 -3.18 -23.25
N GLY A 115 -1.39 -2.00 -23.08
CA GLY A 115 -2.40 -1.74 -22.07
C GLY A 115 -3.68 -2.57 -22.25
N CYS A 116 -4.20 -2.67 -23.47
CA CYS A 116 -5.40 -3.48 -23.72
C CYS A 116 -5.13 -4.96 -23.49
N HIS A 117 -3.98 -5.48 -23.91
CA HIS A 117 -3.64 -6.88 -23.66
C HIS A 117 -3.45 -7.17 -22.17
N THR A 118 -2.75 -6.30 -21.42
CA THR A 118 -2.65 -6.40 -19.96
C THR A 118 -4.04 -6.42 -19.31
N ALA A 119 -4.94 -5.52 -19.72
CA ALA A 119 -6.31 -5.50 -19.20
C ALA A 119 -7.08 -6.79 -19.53
N CYS A 120 -6.95 -7.33 -20.75
CA CYS A 120 -7.57 -8.60 -21.11
C CYS A 120 -6.99 -9.78 -20.30
N TYR A 121 -5.69 -9.78 -20.01
CA TYR A 121 -5.05 -10.77 -19.15
C TYR A 121 -5.58 -10.72 -17.73
N LEU A 122 -5.69 -9.52 -17.15
CA LEU A 122 -6.26 -9.32 -15.82
C LEU A 122 -7.71 -9.81 -15.75
N LEU A 123 -8.52 -9.55 -16.78
CA LEU A 123 -9.88 -10.09 -16.90
C LEU A 123 -9.89 -11.62 -16.99
N GLN A 124 -8.94 -12.23 -17.69
CA GLN A 124 -8.87 -13.67 -17.81
C GLN A 124 -8.62 -14.35 -16.44
N LEU A 125 -7.80 -13.75 -15.57
CA LEU A 125 -7.54 -14.27 -14.22
C LEU A 125 -8.81 -14.43 -13.39
N VAL A 126 -9.85 -13.61 -13.63
CA VAL A 126 -11.16 -13.72 -12.98
C VAL A 126 -11.83 -15.07 -13.25
N HIS A 127 -11.53 -15.67 -14.40
CA HIS A 127 -12.08 -16.94 -14.86
C HIS A 127 -11.13 -18.12 -14.67
N ASP A 128 -9.82 -17.90 -14.79
CA ASP A 128 -8.80 -18.95 -14.69
C ASP A 128 -8.62 -19.47 -13.26
N TYR A 129 -8.91 -18.64 -12.27
CA TYR A 129 -8.76 -18.98 -10.86
C TYR A 129 -10.12 -19.11 -10.17
N VAL A 130 -10.21 -20.08 -9.28
CA VAL A 130 -11.33 -20.15 -8.34
C VAL A 130 -11.09 -19.05 -7.31
N TRP A 131 -11.93 -18.01 -7.32
CA TRP A 131 -11.97 -16.98 -6.29
C TRP A 131 -13.02 -17.39 -5.27
N GLU A 132 -12.69 -17.33 -3.97
CA GLU A 132 -13.65 -17.68 -2.93
C GLU A 132 -14.66 -16.54 -2.91
N SER A 133 -15.86 -16.79 -3.43
CA SER A 133 -16.99 -15.91 -3.16
C SER A 133 -17.41 -16.19 -1.73
N GLU A 134 -17.65 -15.15 -0.94
CA GLU A 134 -18.31 -15.29 0.36
C GLU A 134 -19.45 -16.28 0.21
N ILE A 135 -19.37 -17.38 0.96
CA ILE A 135 -20.37 -18.43 1.01
C ILE A 135 -21.74 -17.76 1.09
N GLU A 136 -22.61 -18.15 0.15
CA GLU A 136 -24.02 -17.80 0.06
C GLU A 136 -24.61 -17.52 1.46
N SER A 137 -24.88 -16.24 1.74
CA SER A 137 -25.85 -15.92 2.76
C SER A 137 -27.15 -16.62 2.35
N THR A 138 -27.60 -17.52 3.21
CA THR A 138 -28.75 -18.40 2.98
C THR A 138 -29.92 -17.56 2.45
N PRO A 139 -30.63 -17.97 1.38
CA PRO A 139 -31.67 -17.14 0.78
C PRO A 139 -32.78 -16.90 1.80
N GLY A 140 -32.81 -15.69 2.37
CA GLY A 140 -33.82 -15.31 3.36
C GLY A 140 -33.42 -14.31 4.45
N LYS A 141 -32.16 -13.87 4.56
CA LYS A 141 -31.78 -12.84 5.56
C LYS A 141 -30.93 -11.70 5.00
N MET A 142 -31.56 -10.52 5.06
CA MET A 142 -31.03 -9.15 5.14
C MET A 142 -30.41 -8.50 3.90
N THR A 143 -31.18 -7.51 3.44
CA THR A 143 -30.76 -6.30 2.72
C THR A 143 -29.56 -5.63 3.39
N GLY A 144 -28.48 -5.42 2.62
CA GLY A 144 -27.45 -4.42 2.93
C GLY A 144 -26.15 -4.95 3.57
N GLU A 145 -25.65 -6.13 3.19
CA GLU A 145 -24.31 -6.56 3.58
C GLU A 145 -23.23 -5.89 2.72
N ILE A 146 -22.22 -5.39 3.42
CA ILE A 146 -21.26 -4.38 3.00
C ILE A 146 -19.97 -5.06 2.48
N PRO A 147 -19.21 -4.55 1.49
CA PRO A 147 -18.04 -5.26 0.97
C PRO A 147 -16.96 -5.39 2.05
N LYS A 148 -16.78 -6.63 2.54
CA LYS A 148 -15.74 -7.02 3.48
C LYS A 148 -14.39 -6.98 2.74
N ALA A 149 -13.32 -6.61 3.44
CA ALA A 149 -11.93 -6.63 2.96
C ALA A 149 -11.64 -7.70 1.89
N SER A 150 -10.92 -7.33 0.83
CA SER A 150 -10.52 -8.23 -0.25
C SER A 150 -9.78 -9.44 0.27
N GLN A 151 -10.44 -10.59 0.22
CA GLN A 151 -9.83 -11.89 0.49
C GLN A 151 -8.83 -12.28 -0.60
N ASN A 152 -8.92 -11.64 -1.76
CA ASN A 152 -8.16 -11.98 -2.94
C ASN A 152 -7.26 -10.81 -3.35
N LEU A 153 -6.02 -11.10 -3.77
CA LEU A 153 -5.04 -10.12 -4.21
C LEU A 153 -4.41 -10.57 -5.53
N ILE A 154 -4.32 -9.66 -6.49
CA ILE A 154 -3.50 -9.83 -7.69
C ILE A 154 -2.35 -8.82 -7.62
N VAL A 155 -1.12 -9.31 -7.75
CA VAL A 155 0.10 -8.50 -7.78
C VAL A 155 0.69 -8.59 -9.19
N LEU A 156 0.62 -7.52 -9.96
CA LEU A 156 1.21 -7.42 -11.29
C LEU A 156 2.67 -6.93 -11.20
N PHE A 157 3.60 -7.71 -11.71
CA PHE A 157 4.99 -7.31 -11.95
C PHE A 157 5.15 -6.89 -13.41
N SER A 158 5.19 -5.58 -13.67
CA SER A 158 5.38 -5.03 -15.02
C SER A 158 5.95 -3.62 -14.91
N PRO A 159 6.88 -3.21 -15.79
CA PRO A 159 7.46 -1.86 -15.75
C PRO A 159 6.39 -0.80 -16.03
N ILE A 160 6.47 0.32 -15.30
CA ILE A 160 5.66 1.51 -15.55
C ILE A 160 6.38 2.41 -16.56
N SER A 161 5.67 2.85 -17.61
CA SER A 161 6.21 3.70 -18.67
C SER A 161 6.95 4.93 -18.12
N ARG A 162 8.19 5.16 -18.57
CA ARG A 162 9.06 6.26 -18.10
C ARG A 162 9.22 7.40 -19.11
N SER A 163 8.77 7.21 -20.34
CA SER A 163 8.71 8.26 -21.36
C SER A 163 7.28 8.46 -21.85
N LEU A 164 6.98 9.65 -22.38
CA LEU A 164 5.71 9.94 -23.03
C LEU A 164 5.46 9.00 -24.22
N ILE A 165 6.52 8.61 -24.93
CA ILE A 165 6.46 7.67 -26.06
C ILE A 165 6.01 6.30 -25.56
N ASP A 166 6.67 5.76 -24.53
CA ASP A 166 6.29 4.47 -23.95
C ASP A 166 4.85 4.49 -23.41
N LEU A 167 4.42 5.62 -22.84
CA LEU A 167 3.05 5.78 -22.35
C LEU A 167 2.04 5.78 -23.50
N ALA A 168 2.33 6.52 -24.57
CA ALA A 168 1.50 6.60 -25.77
C ALA A 168 1.37 5.24 -26.47
N GLU A 169 2.49 4.52 -26.61
CA GLU A 169 2.50 3.14 -27.11
C GLU A 169 1.70 2.19 -26.21
N TYR A 170 1.82 2.35 -24.89
CA TYR A 170 1.11 1.50 -23.92
C TYR A 170 -0.41 1.63 -24.05
N VAL A 171 -0.93 2.87 -24.14
CA VAL A 171 -2.37 3.12 -24.27
C VAL A 171 -2.87 3.19 -25.72
N HIS A 172 -1.98 2.92 -26.69
CA HIS A 172 -2.24 2.92 -28.13
C HIS A 172 -2.86 4.23 -28.64
N VAL A 173 -2.17 5.35 -28.39
CA VAL A 173 -2.55 6.68 -28.90
C VAL A 173 -1.32 7.37 -29.53
N ASP A 174 -1.55 8.37 -30.38
CA ASP A 174 -0.47 9.22 -30.88
C ASP A 174 0.17 10.01 -29.73
N VAL A 175 1.48 10.18 -29.76
CA VAL A 175 2.25 10.94 -28.75
C VAL A 175 1.75 12.39 -28.61
N ASN A 176 1.24 12.98 -29.70
CA ASN A 176 0.70 14.35 -29.73
C ASN A 176 -0.82 14.40 -29.49
N SER A 177 -1.45 13.29 -29.13
CA SER A 177 -2.88 13.22 -28.86
C SER A 177 -3.27 14.15 -27.71
N GLU A 178 -4.44 14.81 -27.83
CA GLU A 178 -5.05 15.59 -26.74
C GLU A 178 -5.22 14.77 -25.45
N ILE A 179 -5.35 13.43 -25.59
CA ILE A 179 -5.49 12.50 -24.46
C ILE A 179 -4.28 12.55 -23.51
N LEU A 180 -3.08 12.82 -24.03
CA LEU A 180 -1.84 12.83 -23.23
C LEU A 180 -1.41 14.23 -22.80
N LYS A 181 -2.21 15.27 -23.11
CA LYS A 181 -1.88 16.64 -22.71
C LYS A 181 -2.19 16.94 -21.25
N ASP A 182 -3.20 16.29 -20.69
CA ASP A 182 -3.59 16.44 -19.30
C ASP A 182 -4.04 15.12 -18.67
N PHE A 183 -4.14 15.12 -17.34
CA PHE A 183 -4.52 13.92 -16.60
C PHE A 183 -5.98 13.50 -16.82
N GLU A 184 -6.90 14.43 -17.11
CA GLU A 184 -8.32 14.08 -17.28
C GLU A 184 -8.57 13.34 -18.60
N GLY A 185 -7.91 13.76 -19.68
CA GLY A 185 -7.87 13.03 -20.95
C GLY A 185 -7.28 11.64 -20.78
N PHE A 186 -6.12 11.54 -20.12
CA PHE A 186 -5.48 10.26 -19.85
C PHE A 186 -6.37 9.35 -19.00
N LYS A 187 -6.96 9.88 -17.94
CA LYS A 187 -7.86 9.17 -17.03
C LYS A 187 -9.08 8.61 -17.74
N PHE A 188 -9.64 9.33 -18.71
CA PHE A 188 -10.72 8.80 -19.56
C PHE A 188 -10.24 7.56 -20.33
N LYS A 189 -9.08 7.65 -21.01
CA LYS A 189 -8.53 6.53 -21.79
C LYS A 189 -8.12 5.35 -20.90
N PHE A 190 -7.49 5.62 -19.76
CA PHE A 190 -7.16 4.61 -18.76
C PHE A 190 -8.42 3.90 -18.26
N SER A 191 -9.50 4.65 -18.03
CA SER A 191 -10.78 4.08 -17.60
C SER A 191 -11.48 3.27 -18.68
N GLU A 192 -11.31 3.63 -19.96
CA GLU A 192 -11.77 2.83 -21.09
C GLU A 192 -11.10 1.45 -21.12
N ILE A 193 -9.78 1.40 -20.87
CA ILE A 193 -8.98 0.17 -20.92
C ILE A 193 -9.20 -0.69 -19.67
N PHE A 194 -9.07 -0.10 -18.47
CA PHE A 194 -9.02 -0.82 -17.20
C PHE A 194 -10.35 -0.78 -16.41
N GLY A 195 -11.32 0.04 -16.82
CA GLY A 195 -12.62 0.11 -16.15
C GLY A 195 -13.35 -1.24 -16.07
N PRO A 196 -13.38 -2.05 -17.15
CA PRO A 196 -13.91 -3.41 -17.07
C PRO A 196 -13.18 -4.31 -16.06
N VAL A 197 -11.84 -4.19 -15.96
CA VAL A 197 -11.02 -4.94 -14.99
C VAL A 197 -11.44 -4.57 -13.57
N ARG A 198 -11.52 -3.27 -13.28
CA ARG A 198 -11.94 -2.76 -11.97
C ARG A 198 -13.31 -3.33 -11.58
N ASN A 199 -14.30 -3.24 -12.46
CA ASN A 199 -15.64 -3.76 -12.17
C ASN A 199 -15.63 -5.28 -11.92
N ALA A 200 -14.85 -6.05 -12.69
CA ALA A 200 -14.75 -7.48 -12.51
C ALA A 200 -14.06 -7.87 -11.18
N PHE A 201 -13.03 -7.12 -10.80
CA PHE A 201 -12.30 -7.32 -9.54
C PHE A 201 -13.15 -6.95 -8.33
N ASP A 202 -13.86 -5.82 -8.37
CA ASP A 202 -14.80 -5.40 -7.33
C ASP A 202 -15.87 -6.48 -7.09
N ASN A 203 -16.43 -7.07 -8.16
CA ASN A 203 -17.42 -8.15 -8.08
C ASN A 203 -16.89 -9.47 -7.48
N ARG A 204 -15.57 -9.68 -7.47
CA ARG A 204 -14.92 -10.88 -6.91
C ARG A 204 -14.13 -10.59 -5.65
N ASN A 205 -14.27 -9.39 -5.10
CA ASN A 205 -13.53 -8.95 -3.92
C ASN A 205 -12.01 -9.12 -4.09
N ILE A 206 -11.50 -8.77 -5.28
CA ILE A 206 -10.08 -8.84 -5.65
C ILE A 206 -9.48 -7.44 -5.51
N HIS A 207 -8.49 -7.28 -4.64
CA HIS A 207 -7.62 -6.11 -4.67
C HIS A 207 -6.52 -6.32 -5.72
N PHE A 208 -6.10 -5.22 -6.32
CA PHE A 208 -5.06 -5.23 -7.35
C PHE A 208 -3.94 -4.28 -6.97
N SER A 209 -2.70 -4.73 -7.16
CA SER A 209 -1.51 -3.93 -6.96
C SER A 209 -0.56 -4.08 -8.13
N TRP A 210 -0.05 -2.94 -8.60
CA TRP A 210 0.94 -2.87 -9.65
C TRP A 210 2.31 -2.60 -9.04
N ILE A 211 3.21 -3.55 -9.22
CA ILE A 211 4.61 -3.46 -8.83
C ILE A 211 5.45 -3.08 -10.04
N ASP A 212 5.95 -1.86 -10.00
CA ASP A 212 6.93 -1.36 -10.96
C ASP A 212 8.26 -2.10 -10.80
N VAL A 213 8.59 -2.89 -11.81
CA VAL A 213 9.88 -3.57 -11.93
C VAL A 213 10.80 -2.69 -12.75
N ARG A 214 11.85 -2.16 -12.12
CA ARG A 214 12.76 -1.24 -12.79
C ARG A 214 13.72 -2.02 -13.67
N ASP A 215 13.70 -1.66 -14.95
CA ASP A 215 14.72 -2.02 -15.90
C ASP A 215 15.87 -1.02 -15.76
N GLU A 216 16.94 -1.39 -15.05
CA GLU A 216 18.18 -0.64 -15.12
C GLU A 216 18.71 -0.75 -16.56
N LYS A 217 18.49 0.29 -17.37
CA LYS A 217 19.28 0.45 -18.59
C LYS A 217 20.72 0.72 -18.11
N GLU A 218 21.59 -0.25 -18.29
CA GLU A 218 23.03 -0.21 -17.95
C GLU A 218 23.83 0.87 -18.69
N ASP A 219 23.20 1.76 -19.45
CA ASP A 219 23.91 2.85 -20.09
C ASP A 219 24.09 4.00 -19.11
N GLY A 220 25.35 4.22 -18.71
CA GLY A 220 25.86 5.44 -18.09
C GLY A 220 25.73 6.70 -18.97
N GLY A 221 24.72 6.75 -19.84
CA GLY A 221 24.23 7.97 -20.44
C GLY A 221 23.68 8.85 -19.34
N LYS A 222 24.19 10.08 -19.25
CA LYS A 222 23.58 11.11 -18.42
C LYS A 222 22.08 11.07 -18.65
N VAL A 223 21.32 10.78 -17.60
CA VAL A 223 19.89 11.09 -17.56
C VAL A 223 19.86 12.60 -17.70
N GLU A 224 19.72 13.08 -18.93
CA GLU A 224 19.31 14.45 -19.16
C GLU A 224 17.97 14.54 -18.43
N PHE A 225 17.96 15.32 -17.36
CA PHE A 225 16.74 15.73 -16.68
C PHE A 225 15.95 16.58 -17.68
N VAL A 226 15.32 15.93 -18.64
CA VAL A 226 14.24 16.52 -19.42
C VAL A 226 13.17 16.83 -18.39
N ASP A 227 12.80 18.10 -18.32
CA ASP A 227 11.77 18.63 -17.43
C ASP A 227 10.57 17.66 -17.45
N GLU A 228 10.43 16.88 -16.38
CA GLU A 228 9.47 15.79 -16.30
C GLU A 228 8.08 16.40 -16.20
N GLY A 229 7.46 16.64 -17.36
CA GLY A 229 6.09 17.15 -17.44
C GLY A 229 5.10 16.25 -16.68
N GLU A 230 3.87 16.76 -16.48
CA GLU A 230 2.80 16.09 -15.73
C GLU A 230 2.53 14.64 -16.19
N TRP A 231 2.87 14.31 -17.44
CA TRP A 231 2.80 12.96 -18.02
C TRP A 231 3.56 11.88 -17.24
N SER A 232 4.64 12.26 -16.55
CA SER A 232 5.56 11.33 -15.89
C SER A 232 4.87 10.54 -14.75
N SER A 233 3.77 11.07 -14.21
CA SER A 233 2.99 10.44 -13.15
C SER A 233 1.60 9.96 -13.59
N MET A 234 1.25 10.10 -14.88
CA MET A 234 -0.11 9.80 -15.36
C MET A 234 -0.54 8.36 -15.09
N LEU A 235 0.31 7.38 -15.43
CA LEU A 235 -0.02 5.97 -15.21
C LEU A 235 -0.15 5.65 -13.72
N GLU A 236 0.78 6.13 -12.90
CA GLU A 236 0.73 5.99 -11.44
C GLU A 236 -0.54 6.63 -10.85
N ASN A 237 -0.92 7.82 -11.32
CA ASN A 237 -2.13 8.52 -10.91
C ASN A 237 -3.40 7.80 -11.40
N GLY A 238 -3.37 7.15 -12.57
CA GLY A 238 -4.45 6.29 -13.08
C GLY A 238 -4.67 5.05 -12.20
N ILE A 239 -3.58 4.35 -11.86
CA ILE A 239 -3.60 3.20 -10.94
C ILE A 239 -4.16 3.63 -9.58
N LYS A 240 -3.59 4.70 -9.01
CA LYS A 240 -4.07 5.28 -7.75
C LYS A 240 -5.54 5.69 -7.86
N HIS A 241 -5.98 6.29 -8.97
CA HIS A 241 -7.37 6.70 -9.19
C HIS A 241 -8.37 5.54 -9.07
N PHE A 242 -7.96 4.30 -9.37
CA PHE A 242 -8.78 3.10 -9.20
C PHE A 242 -8.71 2.46 -7.82
N GLY A 243 -7.77 2.88 -6.98
CA GLY A 243 -7.65 2.39 -5.60
C GLY A 243 -6.66 1.27 -5.44
N TRP A 244 -6.01 0.96 -6.54
CA TRP A 244 -5.04 -0.10 -6.67
C TRP A 244 -3.74 0.28 -5.98
N GLY A 245 -3.08 -0.73 -5.43
CA GLY A 245 -1.73 -0.60 -4.92
C GLY A 245 -0.77 -0.18 -6.03
N ASN A 246 0.19 0.64 -5.69
CA ASN A 246 1.27 1.04 -6.58
C ASN A 246 2.56 1.12 -5.77
N SER A 247 3.53 0.29 -6.11
CA SER A 247 4.82 0.19 -5.43
C SER A 247 5.92 -0.15 -6.43
N SER A 248 7.18 0.05 -6.07
CA SER A 248 8.31 -0.46 -6.85
C SER A 248 8.96 -1.65 -6.17
N THR A 249 9.62 -2.49 -6.98
CA THR A 249 10.51 -3.55 -6.50
C THR A 249 11.55 -3.02 -5.49
N ASP A 250 12.19 -1.88 -5.77
CA ASP A 250 13.10 -1.21 -4.82
C ASP A 250 12.42 -0.85 -3.49
N SER A 251 11.21 -0.28 -3.55
CA SER A 251 10.47 0.14 -2.35
C SER A 251 10.13 -1.05 -1.47
N ILE A 252 9.96 -2.24 -2.07
CA ILE A 252 9.71 -3.48 -1.33
C ILE A 252 11.02 -4.08 -0.83
N VAL A 253 12.00 -4.30 -1.70
CA VAL A 253 13.24 -5.03 -1.38
C VAL A 253 14.17 -4.19 -0.50
N LEU A 254 14.50 -2.97 -0.93
CA LEU A 254 15.34 -2.06 -0.17
C LEU A 254 14.57 -1.44 0.99
N GLY A 255 13.27 -1.14 0.81
CA GLY A 255 12.42 -0.66 1.90
C GLY A 255 12.36 -1.65 3.06
N SER A 256 12.16 -2.93 2.77
CA SER A 256 12.13 -3.97 3.81
C SER A 256 13.46 -4.24 4.49
N ALA A 257 14.57 -3.68 3.99
CA ALA A 257 15.85 -3.69 4.70
C ALA A 257 15.94 -2.61 5.80
N LEU A 258 15.07 -1.60 5.75
CA LEU A 258 15.11 -0.44 6.65
C LEU A 258 13.87 -0.32 7.54
N ILE A 259 12.73 -0.80 7.06
CA ILE A 259 11.48 -0.80 7.81
C ILE A 259 10.85 -2.19 7.78
N PRO A 260 10.04 -2.54 8.79
CA PRO A 260 9.32 -3.81 8.81
C PRO A 260 8.45 -3.98 7.58
N PHE A 261 8.51 -5.16 6.96
CA PHE A 261 7.72 -5.43 5.75
C PHE A 261 6.21 -5.32 6.01
N GLY A 262 5.73 -5.57 7.23
CA GLY A 262 4.33 -5.34 7.59
C GLY A 262 3.89 -3.87 7.56
N LEU A 263 4.82 -2.90 7.56
CA LEU A 263 4.50 -1.49 7.31
C LEU A 263 4.52 -1.12 5.81
N ILE A 264 5.03 -2.01 4.96
CA ILE A 264 5.05 -1.89 3.49
C ILE A 264 3.85 -2.62 2.89
N TYR A 265 3.56 -3.83 3.38
CA TYR A 265 2.51 -4.70 2.83
C TYR A 265 1.16 -4.02 2.63
N PRO A 266 0.68 -3.12 3.51
CA PRO A 266 -0.58 -2.42 3.26
C PRO A 266 -0.60 -1.65 1.93
N GLU A 267 0.51 -1.05 1.51
CA GLU A 267 0.59 -0.34 0.21
C GLU A 267 0.46 -1.30 -1.00
N ILE A 268 0.57 -2.61 -0.74
CA ILE A 268 0.42 -3.68 -1.73
C ILE A 268 -0.95 -4.37 -1.59
N GLY A 269 -1.34 -4.76 -0.39
CA GLY A 269 -2.45 -5.68 -0.15
C GLY A 269 -3.75 -5.02 0.30
N MET A 270 -3.77 -3.70 0.53
CA MET A 270 -4.90 -3.00 1.15
C MET A 270 -5.41 -1.84 0.30
N PRO A 271 -6.73 -1.74 0.08
CA PRO A 271 -7.30 -0.61 -0.63
C PRO A 271 -7.23 0.67 0.22
N PHE A 272 -6.60 1.71 -0.33
CA PHE A 272 -6.54 3.05 0.27
C PHE A 272 -7.47 4.07 -0.41
N ASP A 273 -8.53 3.57 -1.06
CA ASP A 273 -9.52 4.39 -1.78
C ASP A 273 -10.08 5.56 -0.97
N PHE A 274 -10.21 5.36 0.35
CA PHE A 274 -10.72 6.39 1.23
C PHE A 274 -9.83 7.63 1.26
N LEU A 275 -8.50 7.51 1.16
CA LEU A 275 -7.57 8.65 1.19
C LEU A 275 -7.75 9.64 0.04
N LYS A 276 -8.45 9.24 -1.03
CA LYS A 276 -8.76 10.11 -2.18
C LYS A 276 -9.78 11.18 -1.87
N SER A 277 -10.56 11.00 -0.81
CA SER A 277 -11.60 11.96 -0.49
C SER A 277 -10.98 13.25 0.03
N ASN A 278 -11.16 14.35 -0.69
CA ASN A 278 -10.85 15.68 -0.15
C ASN A 278 -11.85 16.10 0.95
N SER A 279 -12.83 15.24 1.29
CA SER A 279 -13.86 15.50 2.29
C SER A 279 -13.42 15.19 3.73
N PHE A 280 -12.15 14.89 3.98
CA PHE A 280 -11.66 14.73 5.34
C PHE A 280 -11.61 16.09 6.03
N ASP A 281 -12.15 16.15 7.24
CA ASP A 281 -11.76 17.21 8.16
C ASP A 281 -10.28 16.96 8.51
N ARG A 282 -9.46 17.99 8.26
CA ARG A 282 -8.00 17.93 8.42
C ARG A 282 -7.60 18.85 9.56
N GLY A 283 -6.78 18.32 10.46
CA GLY A 283 -6.14 19.09 11.53
C GLY A 283 -4.64 19.02 11.42
N SER A 284 -3.96 20.12 11.74
CA SER A 284 -2.50 20.10 11.91
C SER A 284 -2.18 19.75 13.35
N ALA A 285 -1.16 18.91 13.58
CA ALA A 285 -0.65 18.67 14.92
C ALA A 285 0.87 18.72 14.97
N GLN A 286 1.42 19.15 16.09
CA GLN A 286 2.84 19.01 16.38
C GLN A 286 3.07 17.81 17.30
N LEU A 287 3.95 16.88 16.89
CA LEU A 287 4.37 15.75 17.72
C LEU A 287 5.50 16.18 18.65
N ASN A 288 5.26 16.02 19.96
CA ASN A 288 6.22 16.31 21.01
C ASN A 288 6.50 15.03 21.82
N LEU A 289 7.78 14.77 22.07
CA LEU A 289 8.23 13.74 22.99
C LEU A 289 8.55 14.39 24.33
N GLU A 290 7.94 13.87 25.40
CA GLU A 290 8.29 14.22 26.76
C GLU A 290 9.33 13.22 27.27
N ILE A 291 10.54 13.71 27.58
CA ILE A 291 11.59 12.93 28.23
C ILE A 291 11.89 13.52 29.60
N LEU A 292 12.36 12.71 30.54
CA LEU A 292 12.78 13.21 31.85
C LEU A 292 14.27 13.56 31.81
N ASP A 293 14.64 14.73 32.33
CA ASP A 293 16.03 15.10 32.54
C ASP A 293 16.67 14.29 33.68
N VAL A 294 17.97 14.50 33.91
CA VAL A 294 18.73 13.83 34.99
C VAL A 294 18.19 14.12 36.40
N ASN A 295 17.34 15.13 36.55
CA ASN A 295 16.69 15.51 37.80
C ASN A 295 15.22 15.09 37.86
N GLY A 296 14.73 14.33 36.88
CA GLY A 296 13.33 13.92 36.77
C GLY A 296 12.36 15.03 36.34
N LYS A 297 12.86 16.15 35.78
CA LYS A 297 12.03 17.21 35.21
C LYS A 297 11.69 16.91 33.75
N PRO A 298 10.45 17.17 33.30
CA PRO A 298 10.08 16.96 31.91
C PRO A 298 10.79 17.95 30.99
N LEU A 299 11.40 17.42 29.93
CA LEU A 299 11.92 18.13 28.77
C LEU A 299 11.04 17.77 27.58
N GLU A 300 10.54 18.78 26.87
CA GLU A 300 9.78 18.57 25.65
C GLU A 300 10.69 18.71 24.42
N CYS A 301 10.70 17.67 23.59
CA CYS A 301 11.41 17.65 22.32
C CYS A 301 10.41 17.62 21.17
N LYS A 302 10.47 18.61 20.26
CA LYS A 302 9.68 18.62 19.04
C LYS A 302 10.23 17.56 18.07
N LEU A 303 9.40 16.60 17.67
CA LEU A 303 9.76 15.54 16.73
C LEU A 303 9.43 15.92 15.28
N CYS A 304 8.14 16.13 14.98
CA CYS A 304 7.68 16.41 13.61
C CYS A 304 6.29 17.03 13.59
N ASP A 305 5.93 17.61 12.44
CA ASP A 305 4.57 18.11 12.20
C ASP A 305 3.73 17.03 11.47
N LEU A 306 2.52 16.83 11.96
CA LEU A 306 1.57 15.79 11.57
C LEU A 306 0.28 16.41 11.01
N GLU A 307 -0.43 15.60 10.26
CA GLU A 307 -1.78 15.84 9.77
C GLU A 307 -2.72 14.74 10.31
N LEU A 308 -3.83 15.16 10.88
CA LEU A 308 -4.88 14.29 11.42
C LEU A 308 -6.07 14.33 10.46
N LEU A 309 -6.49 13.16 9.99
CA LEU A 309 -7.60 12.98 9.06
C LEU A 309 -8.75 12.29 9.77
N ASN A 310 -9.92 12.93 9.77
CA ASN A 310 -11.11 12.39 10.40
C ASN A 310 -11.77 11.28 9.58
N LEU A 311 -11.65 10.01 9.98
CA LEU A 311 -12.36 8.93 9.29
C LEU A 311 -13.88 8.96 9.48
N THR A 312 -14.40 9.66 10.50
CA THR A 312 -15.85 9.69 10.78
C THR A 312 -16.64 10.60 9.85
N THR A 313 -16.01 11.46 9.05
CA THR A 313 -16.70 12.26 8.02
C THR A 313 -16.96 11.50 6.74
N LEU A 314 -16.42 10.29 6.61
CA LEU A 314 -16.78 9.40 5.51
C LEU A 314 -18.25 9.01 5.65
N PRO A 315 -19.01 8.89 4.54
CA PRO A 315 -20.39 8.43 4.58
C PRO A 315 -20.48 7.15 5.42
N LYS A 316 -21.42 7.09 6.38
CA LYS A 316 -21.59 6.01 7.39
C LYS A 316 -21.62 4.57 6.82
N LEU A 317 -21.76 4.43 5.51
CA LEU A 317 -21.68 3.19 4.74
C LEU A 317 -20.25 2.78 4.31
N ARG A 318 -19.18 3.40 4.84
CA ARG A 318 -17.78 3.08 4.48
C ARG A 318 -16.77 3.04 5.64
N SER A 319 -17.03 3.69 6.78
CA SER A 319 -16.07 3.74 7.91
C SER A 319 -15.93 2.39 8.60
N GLU A 320 -17.05 1.67 8.80
CA GLU A 320 -17.05 0.31 9.35
C GLU A 320 -16.28 -0.65 8.42
N ASP A 321 -16.37 -0.47 7.10
CA ASP A 321 -15.64 -1.29 6.13
C ASP A 321 -14.14 -1.05 6.13
N ILE A 322 -13.73 0.21 6.28
CA ILE A 322 -12.31 0.56 6.40
C ILE A 322 -11.75 -0.07 7.67
N LEU A 323 -12.44 0.05 8.81
CA LEU A 323 -11.98 -0.53 10.07
C LEU A 323 -11.99 -2.06 10.02
N ASN A 324 -13.02 -2.66 9.44
CA ASN A 324 -13.04 -4.10 9.15
C ASN A 324 -11.83 -4.48 8.28
N THR A 325 -11.57 -3.72 7.21
CA THR A 325 -10.44 -3.94 6.30
C THR A 325 -9.11 -3.89 7.02
N LEU A 326 -8.93 -2.92 7.92
CA LEU A 326 -7.76 -2.79 8.78
C LEU A 326 -7.69 -3.86 9.91
N GLY A 327 -8.66 -4.77 10.01
CA GLY A 327 -8.72 -5.79 11.06
C GLY A 327 -9.12 -5.24 12.45
N LEU A 328 -9.76 -4.06 12.48
CA LEU A 328 -10.07 -3.27 13.69
C LEU A 328 -11.58 -3.11 13.93
N GLY A 329 -12.42 -3.77 13.14
CA GLY A 329 -13.86 -3.68 13.26
C GLY A 329 -14.39 -4.49 14.45
N ASP A 330 -15.06 -3.80 15.37
CA ASP A 330 -15.81 -4.43 16.46
C ASP A 330 -17.25 -4.75 16.04
N LYS A 331 -17.77 -5.89 16.50
CA LYS A 331 -19.22 -6.12 16.56
C LYS A 331 -19.77 -5.14 17.60
N ARG A 332 -20.62 -4.20 17.19
CA ARG A 332 -21.22 -3.18 18.08
C ARG A 332 -21.66 -3.77 19.41
N ASN A 333 -21.26 -3.12 20.51
CA ASN A 333 -22.14 -3.07 21.67
C ASN A 333 -23.29 -2.11 21.29
N GLU A 334 -24.43 -2.65 20.88
CA GLU A 334 -25.67 -1.90 20.76
C GLU A 334 -26.02 -1.32 22.13
N GLY A 335 -25.68 -0.05 22.38
CA GLY A 335 -26.05 0.59 23.65
C GLY A 335 -25.36 1.88 24.08
N CYS A 336 -24.54 2.54 23.25
CA CYS A 336 -23.97 3.84 23.64
C CYS A 336 -24.63 5.00 22.88
N ASP A 337 -25.53 5.69 23.58
CA ASP A 337 -26.12 6.95 23.15
C ASP A 337 -25.05 8.06 23.03
N ARG A 338 -25.07 8.77 21.89
CA ARG A 338 -24.43 10.09 21.65
C ARG A 338 -22.98 10.22 22.14
N GLU A 339 -22.04 9.53 21.48
CA GLU A 339 -20.60 9.80 21.66
C GLU A 339 -20.23 11.19 21.11
N GLU A 340 -19.60 12.03 21.94
CA GLU A 340 -18.91 13.23 21.49
C GLU A 340 -17.76 12.82 20.56
N THR A 341 -17.69 13.40 19.36
CA THR A 341 -16.64 13.08 18.39
C THR A 341 -15.33 13.76 18.79
N PHE A 342 -14.17 13.16 18.49
CA PHE A 342 -12.85 13.75 18.74
C PHE A 342 -12.75 15.24 18.36
N TRP A 343 -13.33 15.60 17.21
CA TRP A 343 -13.34 16.98 16.71
C TRP A 343 -14.29 17.91 17.46
N SER A 344 -15.41 17.37 17.96
CA SER A 344 -16.33 18.16 18.80
C SER A 344 -15.69 18.57 20.13
N CYS A 345 -14.78 17.77 20.68
CA CYS A 345 -14.11 18.06 21.95
C CYS A 345 -12.88 18.98 21.78
N LEU A 346 -12.16 18.91 20.65
CA LEU A 346 -10.92 19.65 20.43
C LEU A 346 -11.08 20.93 19.58
N GLY A 347 -12.21 21.15 18.91
CA GLY A 347 -12.38 22.29 17.99
C GLY A 347 -11.45 22.22 16.77
N GLU A 348 -11.37 23.29 15.97
CA GLU A 348 -10.65 23.27 14.69
C GLU A 348 -9.25 23.92 14.71
N SER A 349 -8.36 23.28 13.94
CA SER A 349 -7.22 23.82 13.15
C SER A 349 -5.78 23.53 13.62
N SER A 350 -5.47 23.44 14.91
CA SER A 350 -4.11 23.08 15.37
C SER A 350 -4.07 22.41 16.74
N PHE A 351 -3.27 21.34 16.85
CA PHE A 351 -3.16 20.52 18.05
C PHE A 351 -1.71 20.27 18.46
N ASN A 352 -1.49 19.95 19.73
CA ASN A 352 -0.25 19.38 20.22
C ASN A 352 -0.49 17.92 20.59
N MET A 353 0.33 17.01 20.05
CA MET A 353 0.29 15.59 20.35
C MET A 353 1.51 15.23 21.19
N HIS A 354 1.30 14.80 22.43
CA HIS A 354 2.35 14.39 23.36
C HIS A 354 2.37 12.87 23.48
N LEU A 355 3.54 12.27 23.23
CA LEU A 355 3.77 10.86 23.53
C LEU A 355 3.99 10.70 25.04
N LYS A 356 3.15 9.91 25.71
CA LYS A 356 3.18 9.76 27.18
C LYS A 356 3.83 8.47 27.64
N ALA A 357 3.45 7.35 27.05
CA ALA A 357 3.96 6.05 27.44
C ALA A 357 3.93 5.08 26.26
N VAL A 358 4.96 4.24 26.17
CA VAL A 358 5.03 3.13 25.22
C VAL A 358 4.67 1.85 25.97
N GLN A 359 3.73 1.08 25.45
CA GLN A 359 3.25 -0.15 26.06
C GLN A 359 3.25 -1.29 25.04
N LYS A 360 3.53 -2.51 25.49
CA LYS A 360 3.39 -3.70 24.66
C LYS A 360 1.93 -4.00 24.33
N CYS A 361 1.61 -4.13 23.06
CA CYS A 361 0.35 -4.63 22.56
C CYS A 361 0.23 -6.12 22.91
N ASN A 362 -0.69 -6.46 23.81
CA ASN A 362 -1.06 -7.85 24.01
C ASN A 362 -2.00 -8.31 22.89
N VAL A 363 -1.77 -9.52 22.35
CA VAL A 363 -2.62 -10.14 21.34
C VAL A 363 -4.05 -10.22 21.85
N GLY A 364 -5.00 -9.55 21.17
CA GLY A 364 -6.42 -9.63 21.51
C GLY A 364 -6.85 -8.88 22.78
N GLU A 365 -5.98 -8.09 23.41
CA GLU A 365 -6.45 -7.14 24.43
C GLU A 365 -7.27 -6.04 23.75
N LYS A 366 -8.58 -6.21 23.84
CA LYS A 366 -9.55 -5.14 23.61
C LYS A 366 -9.18 -3.99 24.54
N ILE A 367 -8.90 -2.83 23.97
CA ILE A 367 -8.85 -1.61 24.77
C ILE A 367 -10.30 -1.31 25.14
N GLU A 368 -10.73 -1.81 26.31
CA GLU A 368 -12.03 -1.49 26.88
C GLU A 368 -12.21 0.03 26.95
N GLY A 369 -13.18 0.55 26.20
CA GLY A 369 -13.55 1.97 26.21
C GLY A 369 -12.92 2.82 25.09
N CYS A 370 -12.43 2.21 24.01
CA CYS A 370 -12.22 2.95 22.76
C CYS A 370 -13.58 3.37 22.18
N SER A 371 -13.81 4.68 22.09
CA SER A 371 -14.94 5.22 21.32
C SER A 371 -14.75 4.98 19.83
N SER A 372 -15.85 4.93 19.10
CA SER A 372 -15.93 4.63 17.66
C SER A 372 -15.22 5.63 16.71
N SER A 373 -14.49 6.62 17.24
CA SER A 373 -13.77 7.62 16.44
C SER A 373 -12.29 7.26 16.26
N TYR A 374 -11.98 6.80 15.05
CA TYR A 374 -10.62 6.57 14.59
C TYR A 374 -10.14 7.75 13.73
N ILE A 375 -8.86 8.08 13.87
CA ILE A 375 -8.22 9.18 13.15
C ILE A 375 -6.97 8.63 12.50
N LEU A 376 -6.79 8.93 11.23
CA LEU A 376 -5.52 8.66 10.57
C LEU A 376 -4.57 9.81 10.85
N VAL A 377 -3.37 9.43 11.25
CA VAL A 377 -2.28 10.35 11.55
C VAL A 377 -1.21 10.09 10.51
N GLN A 378 -0.80 11.14 9.81
CA GLN A 378 0.28 11.08 8.84
C GLN A 378 1.20 12.27 8.99
N GLN A 379 2.38 12.23 8.38
CA GLN A 379 3.23 13.41 8.34
C GLN A 379 2.61 14.51 7.48
N SER A 380 2.73 15.78 7.90
CA SER A 380 2.20 16.91 7.13
C SER A 380 2.91 17.11 5.78
N ALA A 381 2.15 17.13 4.69
CA ALA A 381 2.61 17.39 3.33
C ALA A 381 2.93 18.88 3.02
N ARG A 382 2.87 19.80 4.01
CA ARG A 382 3.29 21.21 3.81
C ARG A 382 4.77 21.36 3.43
N CYS A 383 5.54 20.28 3.49
CA CYS A 383 6.86 20.18 2.89
C CYS A 383 6.72 19.86 1.40
N LYS A 384 6.58 20.88 0.55
CA LYS A 384 6.74 20.74 -0.91
C LYS A 384 8.19 20.36 -1.22
N THR A 385 8.48 19.08 -1.27
CA THR A 385 9.68 18.57 -1.93
C THR A 385 9.21 17.91 -3.22
N ASN A 386 9.69 18.41 -4.37
CA ASN A 386 9.44 17.89 -5.72
C ASN A 386 10.06 16.49 -5.96
N TYR A 387 10.25 15.70 -4.91
CA TYR A 387 10.82 14.36 -5.00
C TYR A 387 9.68 13.37 -5.22
N ARG A 388 9.53 13.07 -6.51
CA ARG A 388 8.83 11.94 -7.09
C ARG A 388 9.20 10.66 -6.32
N ASN A 389 8.20 9.89 -5.91
CA ASN A 389 8.34 8.63 -5.18
C ASN A 389 9.52 8.63 -4.22
N ASP A 390 9.36 9.32 -3.08
CA ASP A 390 10.16 9.06 -1.87
C ASP A 390 10.01 7.56 -1.58
N THR A 391 10.90 6.76 -2.16
CA THR A 391 11.13 5.38 -1.79
C THR A 391 11.23 5.39 -0.27
N CYS A 392 10.76 4.35 0.38
CA CYS A 392 10.80 4.31 1.83
C CYS A 392 12.24 4.51 2.40
N VAL A 393 13.25 4.39 1.54
CA VAL A 393 14.65 4.13 1.78
C VAL A 393 15.53 5.39 1.77
N ASP A 394 15.40 6.24 0.75
CA ASP A 394 16.44 7.24 0.44
C ASP A 394 16.61 8.28 1.56
N GLY A 395 15.49 8.74 2.14
CA GLY A 395 15.55 9.67 3.27
C GLY A 395 16.15 9.07 4.54
N VAL A 396 15.95 7.77 4.80
CA VAL A 396 16.40 7.10 6.03
C VAL A 396 17.93 6.95 6.02
N LEU A 397 18.50 6.53 4.89
CA LEU A 397 19.95 6.39 4.73
C LEU A 397 20.70 7.73 4.83
N ASP A 398 20.12 8.81 4.31
CA ASP A 398 20.68 10.17 4.43
C ASP A 398 20.80 10.66 5.87
N VAL A 399 19.84 10.31 6.73
CA VAL A 399 19.84 10.69 8.16
C VAL A 399 20.79 9.80 8.96
N LEU A 400 20.81 8.49 8.69
CA LEU A 400 21.73 7.55 9.35
C LEU A 400 23.20 7.82 9.00
N SER A 401 23.48 8.23 7.77
CA SER A 401 24.84 8.58 7.32
C SER A 401 25.34 9.95 7.83
N GLY A 402 24.48 10.72 8.51
CA GLY A 402 24.82 12.05 9.02
C GLY A 402 25.06 13.11 7.93
N VAL A 403 24.73 12.79 6.67
CA VAL A 403 24.94 13.66 5.49
C VAL A 403 24.02 14.89 5.54
N LYS A 404 22.85 14.76 6.17
CA LYS A 404 21.98 15.90 6.52
C LYS A 404 22.19 16.29 7.99
N GLY A 405 22.54 17.55 8.23
CA GLY A 405 22.68 18.09 9.59
C GLY A 405 21.42 17.85 10.44
N GLN A 406 21.58 17.78 11.77
CA GLN A 406 20.53 17.38 12.74
C GLN A 406 19.19 18.12 12.61
N HIS A 407 19.13 19.29 11.96
CA HIS A 407 17.98 20.19 11.91
C HIS A 407 17.39 20.35 10.49
N SER A 408 17.70 19.46 9.55
CA SER A 408 17.13 19.53 8.20
C SER A 408 15.66 19.08 8.18
N GLN A 409 14.82 19.74 7.38
CA GLN A 409 13.38 19.46 7.25
C GLN A 409 13.08 18.00 6.85
N GLY A 410 14.00 17.36 6.12
CA GLY A 410 13.93 15.94 5.74
C GLY A 410 14.03 14.97 6.92
N ASN A 411 14.63 15.38 8.03
CA ASN A 411 14.80 14.53 9.22
C ASN A 411 13.44 14.22 9.87
N SER A 412 12.45 15.12 9.76
CA SER A 412 11.13 14.94 10.36
C SER A 412 10.35 13.75 9.77
N ARG A 413 10.47 13.51 8.44
CA ARG A 413 9.85 12.36 7.76
C ARG A 413 10.45 11.05 8.20
N VAL A 414 11.76 11.08 8.39
CA VAL A 414 12.54 9.93 8.81
C VAL A 414 12.28 9.59 10.28
N LEU A 415 12.20 10.59 11.15
CA LEU A 415 11.86 10.39 12.57
C LEU A 415 10.47 9.77 12.74
N TRP A 416 9.48 10.18 11.94
CA TRP A 416 8.16 9.55 11.93
C TRP A 416 8.24 8.08 11.50
N LYS A 417 8.93 7.79 10.39
CA LYS A 417 9.16 6.41 9.91
C LYS A 417 9.87 5.54 10.94
N ILE A 418 10.92 6.07 11.60
CA ILE A 418 11.67 5.37 12.66
C ILE A 418 10.76 5.06 13.84
N LEU A 419 9.95 6.03 14.30
CA LEU A 419 9.01 5.83 15.38
C LEU A 419 8.01 4.72 15.04
N LEU A 420 7.38 4.76 13.87
CA LEU A 420 6.40 3.74 13.47
C LEU A 420 7.05 2.36 13.33
N SER A 421 8.28 2.30 12.81
CA SER A 421 9.04 1.05 12.67
C SER A 421 9.35 0.44 14.05
N PHE A 422 9.88 1.23 14.97
CA PHE A 422 10.15 0.80 16.35
C PHE A 422 8.89 0.26 17.03
N LEU A 423 7.77 0.98 16.89
CA LEU A 423 6.50 0.54 17.48
C LEU A 423 5.98 -0.75 16.85
N TYR A 424 6.17 -0.94 15.55
CA TYR A 424 5.74 -2.16 14.88
C TYR A 424 6.60 -3.37 15.28
N GLU A 425 7.93 -3.24 15.25
CA GLU A 425 8.86 -4.35 15.55
C GLU A 425 8.71 -4.88 16.98
N GLU A 426 8.55 -3.97 17.94
CA GLU A 426 8.43 -4.35 19.35
C GLU A 426 6.99 -4.74 19.75
N SER A 427 6.06 -4.73 18.79
CA SER A 427 4.63 -4.89 19.03
C SER A 427 4.14 -3.90 20.09
N TYR A 428 4.50 -2.62 19.96
CA TYR A 428 4.16 -1.56 20.90
C TYR A 428 3.04 -0.64 20.38
N CYS A 429 2.30 -0.06 21.31
CA CYS A 429 1.43 1.08 21.07
C CYS A 429 1.87 2.25 21.95
N VAL A 430 1.51 3.46 21.55
CA VAL A 430 1.85 4.66 22.32
C VAL A 430 0.57 5.30 22.84
N SER A 431 0.51 5.51 24.15
CA SER A 431 -0.47 6.40 24.73
C SER A 431 -0.11 7.84 24.38
N VAL A 432 -1.04 8.55 23.76
CA VAL A 432 -0.84 9.94 23.34
C VAL A 432 -1.90 10.83 23.97
N THR A 433 -1.49 12.04 24.35
CA THR A 433 -2.42 13.11 24.71
C THR A 433 -2.44 14.13 23.60
N VAL A 434 -3.61 14.37 23.01
CA VAL A 434 -3.83 15.42 22.02
C VAL A 434 -4.53 16.59 22.69
N SER A 435 -3.96 17.78 22.65
CA SER A 435 -4.51 19.00 23.24
C SER A 435 -4.64 20.12 22.22
N ASN A 436 -5.58 21.04 22.47
CA ASN A 436 -5.70 22.29 21.72
C ASN A 436 -5.24 23.51 22.54
N SER A 437 -5.17 24.67 21.90
CA SER A 437 -4.83 25.94 22.55
C SER A 437 -5.81 26.36 23.66
N ASN A 438 -7.02 25.78 23.66
CA ASN A 438 -8.09 26.13 24.59
C ASN A 438 -8.05 25.29 25.87
N GLY A 439 -7.06 24.41 26.03
CA GLY A 439 -6.85 23.58 27.21
C GLY A 439 -7.69 22.29 27.25
N SER A 440 -8.48 22.00 26.21
CA SER A 440 -9.11 20.68 26.07
C SER A 440 -8.07 19.66 25.62
N ALA A 441 -8.14 18.46 26.20
CA ALA A 441 -7.22 17.37 25.88
C ALA A 441 -7.96 16.04 25.81
N ILE A 442 -7.58 15.21 24.84
CA ILE A 442 -8.07 13.84 24.66
C ILE A 442 -6.88 12.92 24.79
N THR A 443 -7.06 11.79 25.48
CA THR A 443 -6.07 10.71 25.47
C THR A 443 -6.49 9.65 24.47
N GLY A 444 -5.52 9.08 23.76
CA GLY A 444 -5.74 8.02 22.80
C GLY A 444 -4.55 7.08 22.72
N VAL A 445 -4.69 6.09 21.85
CA VAL A 445 -3.66 5.11 21.55
C VAL A 445 -3.31 5.21 20.08
N LEU A 446 -2.02 5.41 19.80
CA LEU A 446 -1.45 5.47 18.47
C LEU A 446 -0.87 4.10 18.10
N ARG A 447 -1.25 3.58 16.92
CA ARG A 447 -0.76 2.32 16.36
C ARG A 447 -0.22 2.52 14.94
N PRO A 448 0.94 1.94 14.58
CA PRO A 448 1.44 1.98 13.21
C PRO A 448 0.47 1.31 12.23
N LEU A 449 0.28 1.91 11.06
CA LEU A 449 -0.52 1.36 9.96
C LEU A 449 0.34 1.05 8.74
N THR A 450 1.09 2.05 8.27
CA THR A 450 2.08 1.92 7.21
C THR A 450 3.36 2.64 7.64
N ALA A 451 4.37 2.69 6.78
CA ALA A 451 5.55 3.53 6.99
C ALA A 451 5.20 5.04 7.15
N GLN A 452 4.02 5.46 6.69
CA GLN A 452 3.60 6.86 6.60
C GLN A 452 2.37 7.16 7.45
N LEU A 453 1.54 6.15 7.70
CA LEU A 453 0.26 6.28 8.38
C LEU A 453 0.29 5.59 9.73
N ALA A 454 -0.37 6.19 10.71
CA ALA A 454 -0.72 5.58 11.97
C ALA A 454 -2.20 5.82 12.26
N LEU A 455 -2.76 4.96 13.10
CA LEU A 455 -4.12 5.07 13.56
C LEU A 455 -4.16 5.53 15.01
N LEU A 456 -4.95 6.56 15.27
CA LEU A 456 -5.25 7.04 16.61
C LEU A 456 -6.68 6.65 16.98
N SER A 457 -6.81 5.84 18.04
CA SER A 457 -8.10 5.55 18.67
C SER A 457 -8.24 6.39 19.93
N SER A 458 -9.31 7.17 20.04
CA SER A 458 -9.62 7.96 21.24
C SER A 458 -10.12 7.06 22.38
N SER A 459 -9.71 7.37 23.61
CA SER A 459 -10.26 6.77 24.82
C SER A 459 -10.83 7.89 25.70
N PHE A 460 -12.15 7.91 25.88
CA PHE A 460 -12.81 8.92 26.72
C PHE A 460 -12.76 8.61 28.22
N LYS A 461 -12.10 7.53 28.65
CA LYS A 461 -11.97 7.23 30.08
C LYS A 461 -10.63 7.73 30.61
N ASN A 462 -10.68 8.85 31.34
CA ASN A 462 -9.70 9.21 32.36
C ASN A 462 -9.65 8.11 33.43
N ARG A 463 -8.92 7.04 33.18
CA ARG A 463 -8.35 6.25 34.27
C ARG A 463 -7.10 7.01 34.72
N LYS A 464 -7.01 7.34 36.00
CA LYS A 464 -5.71 7.56 36.64
C LYS A 464 -5.06 6.18 36.68
N TRP A 465 -4.08 5.95 35.81
CA TRP A 465 -3.29 4.73 35.84
C TRP A 465 -2.13 5.00 36.80
N SER A 466 -2.25 4.43 38.01
CA SER A 466 -1.23 4.45 39.06
C SER A 466 -0.15 3.42 38.81
#